data_AF-A0AAV1BLK8-F1
#
_entry.id   AF-A0AAV1BLK8-F1
#
_cell.length_a   1.000
_cell.length_b   1.000
_cell.length_c   1.000
_cell.angle_alpha   90.00
_cell.angle_beta   90.00
_cell.angle_gamma   90.00
#
_symmetry.space_group_name_H-M   'P 1'
#
loop_
_entity.id
_entity.type
_entity.pdbx_description
1 polymer ?
#
loop_
_entity_poly.entity_id
_entity_poly.type
_entity_poly.pdbx_seq_one_letter_code
_entity_poly.pdbx_strand_id
1 'polypeptide(L)' 'MPIVLTDREAFIAGLLGGVWNEYLKLPAEHSMERDEFCRAIHACQNIVLARAGRRAINTESGD' A
#
# COMPACT_ATOMS: atom_id res chain seq x y z
N MET A 1 -5.54 18.09 11.64
CA MET A 1 -4.06 17.84 11.69
C MET A 1 -3.60 17.25 10.35
N PRO A 2 -2.40 17.52 9.79
CA PRO A 2 -2.00 16.86 8.54
C PRO A 2 -1.91 15.34 8.74
N ILE A 3 -2.42 14.56 7.78
CA ILE A 3 -2.30 13.10 7.79
C ILE A 3 -0.87 12.74 7.40
N VAL A 4 -0.08 12.32 8.39
CA VAL A 4 1.34 11.97 8.23
C VAL A 4 1.50 10.47 8.44
N LEU A 5 2.18 9.78 7.52
CA LEU A 5 2.57 8.38 7.65
C LEU A 5 3.69 8.22 8.68
N THR A 6 3.74 7.10 9.39
CA THR A 6 4.97 6.69 10.08
C THR A 6 6.03 6.20 9.08
N ASP A 7 7.30 6.22 9.47
CA ASP A 7 8.40 5.68 8.65
C ASP A 7 8.16 4.22 8.23
N ARG A 8 7.56 3.42 9.11
CA ARG A 8 7.21 2.02 8.81
C ARG A 8 6.05 1.91 7.83
N GLU A 9 5.03 2.76 7.94
CA GLU A 9 3.92 2.81 6.97
C GLU A 9 4.43 3.22 5.58
N ALA A 10 5.29 4.24 5.50
CA ALA A 10 5.92 4.67 4.25
C ALA A 10 6.84 3.59 3.66
N PHE A 11 7.66 2.95 4.49
CA PHE A 11 8.54 1.86 4.08
C PHE A 11 7.76 0.69 3.50
N ILE A 12 6.70 0.22 4.17
CA ILE A 12 5.89 -0.91 3.67
C ILE A 12 5.19 -0.54 2.36
N ALA A 13 4.60 0.65 2.26
CA ALA A 13 3.95 1.10 1.02
C ALA A 13 4.94 1.15 -0.15
N GLY A 14 6.16 1.62 0.10
CA GLY A 14 7.25 1.62 -0.88
C GLY A 14 7.75 0.21 -1.24
N LEU A 15 7.90 -0.67 -0.24
CA LEU A 15 8.31 -2.07 -0.45
C LEU A 15 7.33 -2.80 -1.37
N LEU A 16 6.02 -2.59 -1.20
CA LEU A 16 4.98 -3.14 -2.07
C LEU A 16 5.14 -2.65 -3.54
N GLY A 17 5.49 -1.39 -3.73
CA GLY A 17 5.85 -0.87 -5.06
C GLY A 17 7.12 -1.54 -5.62
N GLY A 18 8.10 -1.83 -4.76
CA GLY A 18 9.28 -2.63 -5.12
C GLY A 18 8.92 -4.04 -5.57
N VAL A 19 8.02 -4.72 -4.87
CA VAL A 19 7.53 -6.06 -5.24
C VAL A 19 6.84 -6.04 -6.61
N TRP A 20 6.03 -5.01 -6.90
CA TRP A 20 5.46 -4.81 -8.23
C TRP A 20 6.55 -4.69 -9.31
N ASN A 21 7.59 -3.90 -9.05
CA ASN A 21 8.70 -3.72 -10.00
C ASN A 21 9.46 -5.02 -10.26
N GLU A 22 9.66 -5.86 -9.25
CA GLU A 22 10.27 -7.19 -9.44
C GLU A 22 9.34 -8.13 -10.21
N TYR A 23 8.03 -8.11 -9.92
CA TYR A 23 7.06 -8.94 -10.63
C TYR A 23 7.02 -8.64 -12.13
N LEU A 24 7.14 -7.39 -12.54
CA LEU A 24 7.19 -6.99 -13.95
C LEU A 24 8.39 -7.55 -14.74
N LYS A 25 9.42 -8.06 -14.06
CA LYS A 25 10.59 -8.70 -14.70
C LYS A 25 10.35 -10.18 -15.01
N LEU A 26 9.29 -10.77 -14.46
CA LEU A 26 8.95 -12.16 -14.74
C LEU A 26 8.38 -12.30 -16.16
N PRO A 27 8.60 -13.45 -16.83
CA PRO A 27 7.89 -13.78 -18.06
C PRO A 27 6.38 -13.75 -17.83
N ALA A 28 5.63 -13.28 -18.83
CA ALA A 28 4.20 -13.25 -18.72
C ALA A 28 3.59 -14.61 -19.06
N GLU A 29 2.86 -15.23 -18.12
CA GLU A 29 2.26 -16.55 -18.30
C GLU A 29 0.77 -16.43 -18.69
N HIS A 30 0.08 -15.40 -18.20
CA HIS A 30 -1.33 -15.15 -18.50
C HIS A 30 -1.64 -13.65 -18.70
N SER A 31 -2.54 -13.32 -19.63
CA SER A 31 -2.86 -11.92 -19.97
C SER A 31 -3.43 -11.09 -18.81
N MET A 32 -4.07 -11.75 -17.84
CA MET A 32 -4.70 -11.08 -16.69
C MET A 32 -3.79 -10.97 -15.46
N GLU A 33 -2.68 -11.72 -15.38
CA GLU A 33 -1.89 -11.87 -14.15
C GLU A 33 -1.35 -10.54 -13.62
N ARG A 34 -0.98 -9.61 -14.52
CA ARG A 34 -0.44 -8.30 -14.17
C ARG A 34 -1.49 -7.41 -13.53
N ASP A 35 -2.72 -7.45 -14.02
CA ASP A 35 -3.84 -6.70 -13.43
C ASP A 35 -4.19 -7.28 -12.06
N GLU A 36 -4.28 -8.61 -11.95
CA GLU A 36 -4.54 -9.31 -10.69
C GLU A 36 -3.48 -8.97 -9.62
N PHE A 37 -2.20 -9.06 -9.98
CA PHE A 37 -1.10 -8.78 -9.06
C PHE A 37 -1.04 -7.29 -8.70
N CYS A 38 -1.25 -6.38 -9.67
CA CYS A 38 -1.30 -4.94 -9.41
C CYS A 38 -2.44 -4.58 -8.44
N ARG A 39 -3.63 -5.16 -8.61
CA ARG A 39 -4.77 -4.97 -7.69
C ARG A 39 -4.45 -5.48 -6.28
N ALA A 40 -3.77 -6.62 -6.15
CA ALA A 40 -3.33 -7.13 -4.85
C ALA A 40 -2.35 -6.19 -4.17
N ILE A 41 -1.36 -5.64 -4.90
CA ILE A 41 -0.43 -4.63 -4.39
C ILE A 41 -1.17 -3.37 -3.91
N HIS A 42 -2.11 -2.85 -4.71
CA HIS A 42 -2.92 -1.70 -4.33
C HIS A 42 -3.79 -1.97 -3.10
N ALA A 43 -4.38 -3.17 -2.98
CA ALA A 43 -5.14 -3.55 -1.79
C ALA A 43 -4.27 -3.48 -0.53
N CYS A 44 -3.05 -4.03 -0.58
CA CYS A 44 -2.09 -3.96 0.51
C CYS A 44 -1.68 -2.51 0.84
N GLN A 45 -1.37 -1.70 -0.18
CA GLN A 45 -1.02 -0.28 0.02
C GLN A 45 -2.17 0.49 0.66
N ASN A 46 -3.41 0.29 0.21
CA ASN A 46 -4.60 0.93 0.78
C ASN A 46 -4.77 0.60 2.27
N ILE A 47 -4.57 -0.67 2.67
CA ILE A 47 -4.66 -1.09 4.07
C ILE A 47 -3.64 -0.34 4.94
N VAL A 48 -2.40 -0.23 4.47
CA VAL A 48 -1.29 0.43 5.17
C VAL A 48 -1.52 1.94 5.26
N LEU A 49 -1.83 2.60 4.15
CA LEU A 49 -2.00 4.05 4.08
C LEU A 49 -3.22 4.54 4.87
N ALA A 50 -4.31 3.76 4.89
CA ALA A 50 -5.52 4.10 5.65
C ALA A 50 -5.29 4.17 7.16
N ARG A 51 -4.19 3.61 7.69
CA ARG A 51 -3.84 3.68 9.11
C ARG A 51 -3.64 5.12 9.58
N ALA A 52 -3.03 5.96 8.76
CA ALA A 52 -2.78 7.35 9.12
C ALA A 52 -4.09 8.14 9.23
N GLY A 53 -5.06 7.89 8.34
CA GLY A 53 -6.40 8.47 8.42
C GLY A 53 -7.15 8.03 9.67
N ARG A 54 -7.14 6.72 9.99
CA ARG A 54 -7.74 6.20 11.24
C ARG A 54 -7.12 6.83 12.48
N ARG A 55 -5.78 6.97 12.50
CA ARG A 55 -5.07 7.64 13.60
C ARG A 55 -5.52 9.10 13.75
N ALA A 56 -5.63 9.85 12.65
CA ALA A 56 -6.10 11.24 12.68
C ALA A 56 -7.52 11.35 13.25
N ILE A 57 -8.45 10.50 12.81
CA ILE A 57 -9.84 10.46 13.31
C ILE A 57 -9.87 10.18 14.82
N ASN A 58 -9.12 9.17 15.28
CA ASN A 58 -9.14 8.78 16.69
C ASN A 58 -8.52 9.86 17.60
N THR A 59 -7.45 10.52 17.14
CA THR A 59 -6.86 11.66 17.87
C THR A 59 -7.80 12.87 17.93
N GLU A 60 -8.57 13.13 16.87
CA GLU A 60 -9.58 14.22 16.86
C GLU A 60 -10.82 13.88 17.70
N SER A 61 -11.11 12.59 17.91
CA SER A 61 -12.30 12.12 18.65
C SER A 61 -12.09 12.05 20.17
N GLY A 62 -10.87 12.25 20.69
CA GLY A 62 -10.61 12.40 22.12
C GLY A 62 -10.82 11.14 22.97
N ASP A 63 -10.38 9.98 22.49
CA ASP A 63 -10.06 8.80 23.34
C ASP A 63 -8.58 8.83 23.79
#